data_AF-A0A3A8YPV8-F1
#
_entry.id   AF-A0A3A8YPV8-F1
#
_cell.length_a   1.000
_cell.length_b   1.000
_cell.length_c   1.000
_cell.angle_alpha   90.00
_cell.angle_beta   90.00
_cell.angle_gamma   90.00
#
_symmetry.space_group_name_H-M   'P 1'
#
loop_
_entity.id
_entity.type
_entity.pdbx_description
1 polymer ?
#
loop_
_entity_poly.entity_id
_entity_poly.type
_entity_poly.pdbx_seq_one_letter_code
_entity_poly.pdbx_strand_id
1 'polypeptide(L)'
;MELQIIPKQDHVPEFDNQAIQVQYMELGRKNYSGDKITEDLISKFLKQIPSGMDAILYLDPDGEDDWLEVLCDGEWLALGFCGDLGQNNCYSYNPAFAGKPDMTKLKSGGQSPVEKMLAIQDMEAGVKAVEYFIRTGEFYPGIDWAKQL
;
A
#
# COMPACT_ATOMS: atom_id res chain seq x y z
N MET A 1 -5.48 19.27 -1.46
CA MET A 1 -5.27 18.37 -0.32
C MET A 1 -4.12 18.93 0.48
N GLU A 2 -4.28 19.10 1.79
CA GLU A 2 -3.16 19.43 2.68
C GLU A 2 -2.53 18.14 3.20
N LEU A 3 -1.20 18.12 3.30
CA LEU A 3 -0.43 16.93 3.63
C LEU A 3 0.57 17.22 4.75
N GLN A 4 0.67 16.31 5.71
CA GLN A 4 1.74 16.23 6.68
C GLN A 4 2.69 15.09 6.31
N ILE A 5 3.97 15.39 6.15
CA ILE A 5 4.97 14.36 5.81
C ILE A 5 5.43 13.63 7.06
N ILE A 6 5.37 12.30 7.01
CA ILE A 6 5.91 11.38 8.01
C ILE A 6 7.19 10.78 7.40
N PRO A 7 8.38 11.21 7.86
CA PRO A 7 9.63 10.70 7.31
C PRO A 7 9.83 9.23 7.68
N LYS A 8 10.50 8.49 6.80
CA LYS A 8 10.93 7.13 7.07
C LYS A 8 11.83 7.06 8.31
N GLN A 9 11.78 5.92 8.99
CA GLN A 9 12.56 5.64 10.18
C GLN A 9 13.71 4.69 9.86
N ASP A 10 14.84 4.86 10.54
CA ASP A 10 16.01 3.97 10.39
C ASP A 10 15.76 2.57 10.97
N HIS A 11 14.79 2.45 11.88
CA HIS A 11 14.43 1.20 12.53
C HIS A 11 12.98 0.84 12.22
N VAL A 12 12.77 -0.38 11.71
CA VAL A 12 11.46 -0.99 11.58
C VAL A 12 11.23 -1.86 12.81
N PRO A 13 10.12 -1.69 13.55
CA PRO A 13 9.77 -2.56 14.67
C PRO A 13 9.76 -4.03 14.25
N GLU A 14 10.17 -4.92 15.15
CA GLU A 14 10.03 -6.36 14.94
C GLU A 14 8.54 -6.74 14.87
N PHE A 15 8.21 -7.67 13.97
CA PHE A 15 6.86 -8.18 13.80
C PHE A 15 6.88 -9.69 13.54
N ASP A 16 5.76 -10.35 13.80
CA ASP A 16 5.57 -11.76 13.50
C ASP A 16 5.43 -11.96 11.98
N ASN A 17 6.41 -12.62 11.38
CA ASN A 17 6.42 -12.88 9.93
C ASN A 17 5.46 -13.99 9.48
N GLN A 18 4.77 -14.67 10.40
CA GLN A 18 3.74 -15.67 10.12
C GLN A 18 2.33 -15.15 10.40
N ALA A 19 2.18 -14.01 11.07
CA ALA A 19 0.88 -13.41 11.30
C ALA A 19 0.27 -12.93 9.96
N ILE A 20 -1.05 -13.06 9.82
CA ILE A 20 -1.80 -12.54 8.69
C ILE A 20 -2.98 -11.75 9.28
N GLN A 21 -2.89 -10.42 9.20
CA GLN A 21 -3.94 -9.51 9.70
C GLN A 21 -4.99 -9.20 8.62
N VAL A 22 -4.59 -9.28 7.36
CA VAL A 22 -5.49 -9.04 6.22
C VAL A 22 -6.54 -10.15 6.15
N GLN A 23 -7.82 -9.75 6.17
CA GLN A 23 -8.97 -10.65 6.18
C GLN A 23 -9.67 -10.74 4.82
N TYR A 24 -9.45 -9.75 3.94
CA TYR A 24 -9.99 -9.72 2.59
C TYR A 24 -9.00 -9.08 1.60
N MET A 25 -8.89 -9.65 0.40
CA MET A 25 -8.00 -9.15 -0.66
C MET A 25 -8.76 -9.08 -1.98
N GLU A 26 -8.69 -7.94 -2.65
CA GLU A 26 -9.09 -7.76 -4.05
C GLU A 26 -7.83 -7.69 -4.91
N LEU A 27 -7.60 -8.71 -5.73
CA LEU A 27 -6.46 -8.82 -6.63
C LEU A 27 -6.96 -8.76 -8.08
N GLY A 28 -7.12 -7.55 -8.61
CA GLY A 28 -7.70 -7.29 -9.92
C GLY A 28 -9.16 -7.79 -10.04
N ARG A 29 -9.36 -8.98 -10.62
CA ARG A 29 -10.71 -9.59 -10.78
C ARG A 29 -10.97 -10.76 -9.84
N LYS A 30 -10.05 -11.04 -8.91
CA LYS A 30 -10.12 -12.17 -8.00
C LYS A 30 -10.16 -11.66 -6.57
N ASN A 31 -11.06 -12.21 -5.77
CA ASN A 31 -11.21 -11.84 -4.37
C ASN A 31 -10.92 -13.06 -3.49
N TYR A 32 -10.28 -12.82 -2.35
CA TYR A 32 -9.90 -13.84 -1.38
C TYR A 32 -10.32 -13.38 0.02
N SER A 33 -10.78 -14.30 0.85
CA SER A 33 -11.21 -14.01 2.22
C SER A 33 -10.89 -15.16 3.16
N GLY A 34 -10.71 -14.84 4.44
CA GLY A 34 -10.53 -15.82 5.51
C GLY A 34 -9.41 -16.83 5.24
N ASP A 35 -9.73 -18.12 5.37
CA ASP A 35 -8.78 -19.24 5.23
C ASP A 35 -8.14 -19.39 3.84
N LYS A 36 -8.66 -18.68 2.83
CA LYS A 36 -8.08 -18.65 1.48
C LYS A 36 -6.85 -17.74 1.39
N ILE A 37 -6.68 -16.82 2.34
CA ILE A 37 -5.50 -15.94 2.43
C ILE A 37 -4.39 -16.73 3.13
N THR A 38 -3.63 -17.46 2.31
CA THR A 38 -2.56 -18.35 2.76
C THR A 38 -1.18 -17.75 2.51
N GLU A 39 -0.16 -18.25 3.21
CA GLU A 39 1.24 -17.89 2.94
C GLU A 39 1.64 -18.05 1.47
N ASP A 40 1.17 -19.11 0.82
CA ASP A 40 1.42 -19.35 -0.61
C ASP A 40 0.79 -18.28 -1.50
N LEU A 41 -0.42 -17.80 -1.14
CA LEU A 41 -1.07 -16.71 -1.86
C LEU A 41 -0.30 -15.41 -1.64
N ILE A 42 0.04 -15.08 -0.39
CA ILE A 42 0.81 -13.88 -0.02
C ILE A 42 2.15 -13.86 -0.74
N SER A 43 2.90 -14.97 -0.71
CA SER A 43 4.20 -15.08 -1.38
C SER A 43 4.09 -14.85 -2.90
N LYS A 44 3.06 -15.39 -3.54
CA LYS A 44 2.82 -15.18 -4.98
C LYS A 44 2.42 -13.74 -5.27
N PHE A 45 1.55 -13.17 -4.45
CA PHE A 45 1.11 -11.78 -4.55
C PHE A 45 2.28 -10.81 -4.44
N LEU A 46 3.08 -10.89 -3.37
CA LEU A 46 4.24 -10.02 -3.15
C LEU A 46 5.26 -10.09 -4.29
N LYS A 47 5.51 -11.29 -4.84
CA LYS A 47 6.39 -11.49 -6.01
C LYS A 47 5.83 -10.90 -7.30
N GLN A 48 4.51 -10.76 -7.41
CA GLN A 48 3.84 -10.24 -8.60
C GLN A 48 3.84 -8.72 -8.65
N ILE A 49 3.83 -8.03 -7.50
CA ILE A 49 3.77 -6.55 -7.42
C ILE A 49 4.75 -5.86 -8.39
N PRO A 50 6.06 -6.21 -8.42
CA PRO A 50 7.00 -5.54 -9.32
C PRO A 50 6.71 -5.69 -10.83
N SER A 51 5.88 -6.68 -11.21
CA SER A 51 5.47 -6.88 -12.61
C SER A 51 4.26 -6.03 -13.01
N GLY A 52 3.71 -5.27 -12.07
CA GLY A 52 2.51 -4.45 -12.24
C GLY A 52 1.23 -5.19 -11.83
N MET A 53 0.43 -4.54 -10.99
CA MET A 53 -0.90 -4.99 -10.57
C MET A 53 -1.65 -3.90 -9.80
N ASP A 54 -2.97 -4.07 -9.73
CA ASP A 54 -3.85 -3.30 -8.87
C ASP A 54 -4.45 -4.23 -7.82
N ALA A 55 -4.39 -3.83 -6.56
CA ALA A 55 -4.94 -4.59 -5.44
C ALA A 55 -5.44 -3.69 -4.32
N ILE A 56 -6.39 -4.20 -3.53
CA ILE A 56 -6.80 -3.61 -2.26
C ILE A 56 -6.80 -4.70 -1.19
N LEU A 57 -6.17 -4.43 -0.06
CA LEU A 57 -6.04 -5.35 1.07
C LEU A 57 -6.79 -4.77 2.25
N TYR A 58 -7.66 -5.54 2.89
CA TYR A 58 -8.52 -5.06 3.98
C TYR A 58 -8.25 -5.83 5.26
N LEU A 59 -8.26 -5.13 6.39
CA LEU A 59 -8.22 -5.74 7.71
C LEU A 59 -9.59 -6.24 8.15
N ASP A 60 -10.65 -5.76 7.53
CA ASP A 60 -12.02 -6.20 7.74
C ASP A 60 -12.44 -7.29 6.73
N PRO A 61 -13.17 -8.34 7.15
CA PRO A 61 -13.58 -9.43 6.26
C PRO A 61 -14.68 -9.05 5.25
N ASP A 62 -15.46 -8.01 5.51
CA ASP A 62 -16.52 -7.51 4.63
C ASP A 62 -15.98 -6.47 3.63
N GLY A 63 -14.72 -6.02 3.81
CA GLY A 63 -14.00 -5.16 2.87
C GLY A 63 -14.50 -3.72 2.86
N GLU A 64 -15.03 -3.24 3.98
CA GLU A 64 -15.60 -1.90 4.07
C GLU A 64 -14.58 -0.87 4.59
N ASP A 65 -13.77 -1.24 5.56
CA ASP A 65 -12.88 -0.34 6.30
C ASP A 65 -11.44 -0.88 6.43
N ASP A 66 -10.55 0.03 6.83
CA ASP A 66 -9.14 -0.20 7.14
C ASP A 66 -8.38 -1.02 6.07
N TRP A 67 -7.87 -0.31 5.06
CA TRP A 67 -7.34 -0.93 3.86
C TRP A 67 -6.04 -0.31 3.35
N LEU A 68 -5.33 -1.09 2.52
CA LEU A 68 -4.19 -0.67 1.73
C LEU A 68 -4.46 -0.89 0.24
N GLU A 69 -4.54 0.18 -0.54
CA GLU A 69 -4.55 0.17 -2.00
C GLU A 69 -3.10 0.07 -2.49
N VAL A 70 -2.87 -0.84 -3.44
CA VAL A 70 -1.58 -1.12 -4.06
C VAL A 70 -1.76 -0.98 -5.57
N LEU A 71 -1.15 0.05 -6.15
CA LEU A 71 -1.19 0.29 -7.60
C LEU A 71 0.23 0.26 -8.15
N CYS A 72 0.50 -0.62 -9.10
CA CYS A 72 1.82 -0.74 -9.70
C CYS A 72 1.76 -0.96 -11.22
N ASP A 73 2.62 -0.25 -11.95
CA ASP A 73 2.79 -0.43 -13.40
C ASP A 73 4.17 -1.00 -13.78
N GLY A 74 4.94 -1.45 -12.78
CA GLY A 74 6.30 -1.96 -12.92
C GLY A 74 7.40 -0.89 -12.90
N GLU A 75 7.04 0.40 -12.99
CA GLU A 75 7.98 1.53 -12.85
C GLU A 75 7.66 2.35 -11.59
N TRP A 76 6.37 2.57 -11.34
CA TRP A 76 5.84 3.30 -10.21
C TRP A 76 4.98 2.37 -9.35
N LEU A 77 5.06 2.59 -8.04
CA LEU A 77 4.20 1.96 -7.05
C LEU A 77 3.58 3.05 -6.18
N ALA A 78 2.26 3.12 -6.16
CA ALA A 78 1.51 3.96 -5.23
C ALA A 78 0.86 3.09 -4.16
N LEU A 79 1.03 3.49 -2.90
CA LEU A 79 0.37 2.87 -1.75
C LEU A 79 -0.56 3.89 -1.10
N GLY A 80 -1.83 3.54 -0.95
CA GLY A 80 -2.82 4.33 -0.22
C GLY A 80 -3.28 3.55 1.00
N PHE A 81 -2.92 4.01 2.19
CA PHE A 81 -3.40 3.46 3.45
C PHE A 81 -4.59 4.29 3.94
N CYS A 82 -5.64 3.60 4.34
CA CYS A 82 -6.82 4.14 4.98
C CYS A 82 -6.99 3.38 6.29
N GLY A 83 -6.94 4.06 7.42
CA GLY A 83 -7.15 3.48 8.74
C GLY A 83 -8.09 4.33 9.60
N ASP A 84 -8.42 3.81 10.79
CA ASP A 84 -9.30 4.46 11.76
C ASP A 84 -10.67 4.82 11.15
N LEU A 85 -11.28 3.89 10.40
CA LEU A 85 -12.56 4.10 9.70
C LEU A 85 -12.52 5.31 8.75
N GLY A 86 -11.41 5.43 8.00
CA GLY A 86 -11.19 6.50 7.03
C GLY A 86 -10.73 7.84 7.59
N GLN A 87 -10.45 7.93 8.90
CA GLN A 87 -9.93 9.14 9.53
C GLN A 87 -8.42 9.28 9.40
N ASN A 88 -7.71 8.22 9.04
CA ASN A 88 -6.26 8.20 8.94
C ASN A 88 -5.84 7.76 7.53
N ASN A 89 -5.79 8.71 6.60
CA ASN A 89 -5.36 8.47 5.23
C ASN A 89 -3.89 8.85 5.05
N CYS A 90 -3.08 7.90 4.61
CA CYS A 90 -1.65 8.07 4.36
C CYS A 90 -1.31 7.55 2.96
N TYR A 91 -0.44 8.25 2.26
CA TYR A 91 0.02 7.86 0.92
C TYR A 91 1.53 7.66 0.92
N SER A 92 2.04 6.69 0.15
CA SER A 92 3.48 6.59 -0.10
C SER A 92 4.00 7.93 -0.62
N TYR A 93 5.16 8.38 -0.16
CA TYR A 93 5.66 9.71 -0.51
C TYR A 93 7.04 9.65 -1.18
N ASN A 94 7.21 10.47 -2.22
CA ASN A 94 8.47 10.62 -2.93
C ASN A 94 8.95 12.08 -2.87
N PRO A 95 9.92 12.40 -1.99
CA PRO A 95 10.38 13.78 -1.80
C PRO A 95 11.04 14.36 -3.07
N ALA A 96 11.52 13.54 -4.00
CA ALA A 96 12.13 14.03 -5.24
C ALA A 96 11.11 14.72 -6.18
N PHE A 97 9.82 14.47 -5.98
CA PHE A 97 8.73 15.07 -6.75
C PHE A 97 7.87 16.06 -5.96
N ALA A 98 8.27 16.40 -4.72
CA ALA A 98 7.57 17.34 -3.87
C ALA A 98 7.29 18.69 -4.57
N GLY A 99 6.02 19.09 -4.62
CA GLY A 99 5.59 20.35 -5.25
C GLY A 99 5.65 20.37 -6.77
N LYS A 100 5.93 19.24 -7.43
CA LYS A 100 5.92 19.13 -8.89
C LYS A 100 4.59 18.55 -9.38
N PRO A 101 4.00 19.07 -10.47
CA PRO A 101 2.72 18.61 -11.00
C PRO A 101 2.85 17.33 -11.87
N ASP A 102 3.91 16.54 -11.68
CA ASP A 102 4.15 15.33 -12.45
C ASP A 102 3.16 14.23 -12.08
N MET A 103 2.60 13.57 -13.08
CA MET A 103 1.67 12.45 -12.92
C MET A 103 2.30 11.12 -13.35
N THR A 104 1.89 10.03 -12.68
CA THR A 104 2.12 8.65 -13.12
C THR A 104 1.07 8.22 -14.16
N LYS A 105 1.06 6.95 -14.57
CA LYS A 105 -0.04 6.34 -15.31
C LYS A 105 -1.02 5.55 -14.43
N LEU A 106 -0.69 5.38 -13.16
CA LEU A 106 -1.49 4.64 -12.17
C LEU A 106 -2.81 5.36 -11.93
N LYS A 107 -3.91 4.63 -11.78
CA LYS A 107 -5.25 5.20 -11.58
C LYS A 107 -5.89 4.61 -10.33
N SER A 108 -5.96 5.41 -9.26
CA SER A 108 -6.73 5.05 -8.06
C SER A 108 -8.23 5.11 -8.36
N GLY A 109 -8.97 4.08 -7.95
CA GLY A 109 -10.42 3.94 -8.22
C GLY A 109 -10.83 4.06 -9.70
N GLY A 110 -9.91 3.84 -10.64
CA GLY A 110 -10.14 4.02 -12.09
C GLY A 110 -10.29 5.46 -12.56
N GLN A 111 -9.94 6.45 -11.73
CA GLN A 111 -10.13 7.88 -12.01
C GLN A 111 -8.86 8.55 -12.55
N SER A 112 -8.49 9.70 -11.95
CA SER A 112 -7.35 10.53 -12.31
C SER A 112 -6.02 9.82 -12.01
N PRO A 113 -4.96 10.11 -12.79
CA PRO A 113 -3.64 9.56 -12.50
C PRO A 113 -3.12 9.99 -11.13
N VAL A 114 -2.38 9.10 -10.46
CA VAL A 114 -1.72 9.39 -9.19
C VAL A 114 -0.51 10.31 -9.43
N GLU A 115 -0.36 11.34 -8.61
CA GLU A 115 0.80 12.25 -8.62
C GLU A 115 2.10 11.50 -8.31
N LYS A 116 3.21 11.82 -8.99
CA LYS A 116 4.51 11.17 -8.73
C LYS A 116 5.04 11.42 -7.33
N MET A 117 4.64 12.51 -6.68
CA MET A 117 4.98 12.72 -5.27
C MET A 117 4.29 11.75 -4.32
N LEU A 118 3.23 11.08 -4.77
CA LEU A 118 2.48 10.07 -4.01
C LEU A 118 2.80 8.62 -4.47
N ALA A 119 3.86 8.43 -5.24
CA ALA A 119 4.29 7.14 -5.76
C ALA A 119 5.81 6.98 -5.67
N ILE A 120 6.27 5.79 -5.36
CA ILE A 120 7.69 5.46 -5.20
C ILE A 120 8.19 4.60 -6.35
N GLN A 121 9.50 4.65 -6.60
CA GLN A 121 10.20 3.79 -7.57
C GLN A 121 11.01 2.68 -6.89
N ASP A 122 11.23 2.79 -5.58
CA ASP A 122 11.89 1.74 -4.79
C ASP A 122 10.91 0.59 -4.56
N MET A 123 10.88 -0.32 -5.54
CA MET A 123 9.97 -1.46 -5.53
C MET A 123 10.26 -2.44 -4.38
N GLU A 124 11.53 -2.56 -3.97
CA GLU A 124 11.88 -3.44 -2.86
C GLU A 124 11.31 -2.91 -1.54
N ALA A 125 11.49 -1.62 -1.26
CA ALA A 125 10.91 -0.98 -0.08
C ALA A 125 9.37 -1.00 -0.12
N GLY A 126 8.80 -0.81 -1.31
CA GLY A 126 7.36 -0.89 -1.52
C GLY A 126 6.76 -2.28 -1.25
N VAL A 127 7.40 -3.35 -1.74
CA VAL A 127 6.96 -4.73 -1.44
C VAL A 127 7.08 -5.03 0.05
N LYS A 128 8.15 -4.58 0.72
CA LYS A 128 8.27 -4.67 2.19
C LYS A 128 7.15 -3.93 2.88
N ALA A 129 6.72 -2.78 2.34
CA ALA A 129 5.62 -2.03 2.91
C ALA A 129 4.28 -2.77 2.85
N VAL A 130 4.00 -3.40 1.72
CA VAL A 130 2.81 -4.23 1.53
C VAL A 130 2.86 -5.47 2.44
N GLU A 131 4.01 -6.15 2.53
CA GLU A 131 4.19 -7.27 3.44
C GLU A 131 3.96 -6.84 4.90
N TYR A 132 4.54 -5.72 5.32
CA TYR A 132 4.39 -5.21 6.68
C TYR A 132 2.91 -4.97 7.03
N PHE A 133 2.13 -4.38 6.11
CA PHE A 133 0.69 -4.22 6.31
C PHE A 133 -0.02 -5.58 6.44
N ILE A 134 0.32 -6.57 5.61
CA ILE A 134 -0.25 -7.92 5.73
C ILE A 134 0.02 -8.53 7.12
N ARG A 135 1.22 -8.31 7.67
CA ARG A 135 1.64 -8.89 8.96
C ARG A 135 1.14 -8.13 10.19
N THR A 136 0.92 -6.82 10.07
CA THR A 136 0.71 -5.93 11.22
C THR A 136 -0.58 -5.14 11.18
N GLY A 137 -1.17 -4.94 10.00
CA GLY A 137 -2.28 -3.99 9.78
C GLY A 137 -1.86 -2.52 9.75
N GLU A 138 -0.57 -2.23 9.91
CA GLU A 138 -0.05 -0.87 10.01
C GLU A 138 0.70 -0.47 8.74
N PHE A 139 0.84 0.84 8.50
CA PHE A 139 1.70 1.32 7.41
C PHE A 139 3.18 1.19 7.78
N TYR A 140 4.00 0.88 6.79
CA TYR A 140 5.41 0.53 6.99
C TYR A 140 6.30 1.74 7.29
N PRO A 141 7.05 1.76 8.41
CA PRO A 141 7.86 2.92 8.78
C PRO A 141 9.13 3.11 7.94
N GLY A 142 9.50 2.14 7.10
CA GLY A 142 10.74 2.19 6.29
C GLY A 142 10.66 3.03 5.01
N ILE A 143 9.51 3.66 4.72
CA ILE A 143 9.34 4.61 3.61
C ILE A 143 8.75 5.93 4.12
N ASP A 144 8.89 6.99 3.33
CA ASP A 144 8.24 8.26 3.63
C ASP A 144 6.75 8.14 3.32
N TRP A 145 5.89 8.71 4.18
CA TRP A 145 4.45 8.80 3.98
C TRP A 145 3.99 10.25 3.98
N ALA A 146 2.91 10.52 3.26
CA ALA A 146 2.18 11.77 3.30
C ALA A 146 0.80 11.52 3.90
N LYS A 147 0.59 11.99 5.12
CA LYS A 147 -0.70 11.94 5.82
C LYS A 147 -1.60 13.06 5.36
N GLN A 148 -2.83 12.75 5.01
CA GLN A 148 -3.87 13.75 4.76
C GLN A 148 -4.34 14.38 6.07
N LEU A 149 -4.45 15.71 6.08
CA LEU A 149 -4.98 16.50 7.20
C LEU A 149 -6.49 16.75 7.08
#